data_AF-A0A940TMD0-F1
#
_entry.id   AF-A0A940TMD0-F1
#
_cell.length_a   1.000
_cell.length_b   1.000
_cell.length_c   1.000
_cell.angle_alpha   90.00
_cell.angle_beta   90.00
_cell.angle_gamma   90.00
#
_symmetry.space_group_name_H-M   'P 1'
#
loop_
_entity.id
_entity.type
_entity.pdbx_description
1 polymer ?
#
loop_
_entity_poly.entity_id
_entity_poly.type
_entity_poly.pdbx_seq_one_letter_code
_entity_poly.pdbx_strand_id
1 'polypeptide(L)'
;MKAKKKQSADELRPEYDFDYSKAVRGKYYRRLITEGSNVVVLEPDIAKVFRDSVSVNKALRSLLDLTRSTKRLTSRSTGRSKELRTS
;
A
#
# COMPACT_ATOMS: atom_id res chain seq x y z
N MET A 1 -3.32 -18.36 54.97
CA MET A 1 -3.82 -17.19 54.21
C MET A 1 -2.63 -16.53 53.52
N LYS A 2 -2.44 -16.68 52.19
CA LYS A 2 -1.36 -15.95 51.49
C LYS A 2 -1.88 -14.57 51.08
N ALA A 3 -1.22 -13.52 51.56
CA ALA A 3 -1.54 -12.14 51.20
C ALA A 3 -1.25 -11.92 49.70
N LYS A 4 -2.26 -11.45 48.96
CA LYS A 4 -2.16 -11.14 47.54
C LYS A 4 -1.41 -9.81 47.39
N LYS A 5 -0.13 -9.88 47.05
CA LYS A 5 0.72 -8.71 46.79
C LYS A 5 0.07 -7.90 45.65
N LYS A 6 -0.27 -6.65 45.91
CA LYS A 6 -0.88 -5.73 44.94
C LYS A 6 0.19 -5.42 43.89
N GLN A 7 0.11 -6.02 42.70
CA GLN A 7 1.00 -5.68 41.59
C GLN A 7 0.84 -4.19 41.30
N SER A 8 1.93 -3.43 41.44
CA SER A 8 1.97 -2.03 41.03
C SER A 8 1.71 -1.96 39.53
N ALA A 9 0.89 -1.02 39.08
CA ALA A 9 0.50 -0.88 37.68
C ALA A 9 1.67 -0.66 36.70
N ASP A 10 2.86 -0.40 37.24
CA ASP A 10 4.11 -0.12 36.52
C ASP A 10 5.02 -1.36 36.38
N GLU A 11 4.68 -2.50 36.99
CA GLU A 11 5.45 -3.74 36.84
C GLU A 11 4.97 -4.53 35.60
N LEU A 12 5.92 -4.90 34.73
CA LEU A 12 5.67 -5.84 33.64
C LEU A 12 5.17 -7.17 34.19
N ARG A 13 4.27 -7.82 33.43
CA ARG A 13 3.76 -9.13 33.85
C ARG A 13 4.93 -10.15 33.88
N PRO A 14 4.92 -11.11 34.83
CA PRO A 14 6.00 -12.09 34.97
C PRO A 14 6.30 -12.92 33.71
N GLU A 15 5.34 -13.05 32.79
CA GLU A 15 5.54 -13.76 31.52
C GLU A 15 6.37 -12.97 30.49
N TYR A 16 6.59 -11.67 30.72
CA TYR A 16 7.42 -10.82 29.86
C TYR A 16 8.88 -10.82 30.35
N ASP A 17 9.57 -11.94 30.12
CA ASP A 17 11.03 -12.03 30.23
C ASP A 17 11.64 -12.00 28.83
N PHE A 18 12.18 -10.84 28.44
CA PHE A 18 12.73 -10.63 27.11
C PHE A 18 14.24 -10.94 27.08
N ASP A 19 14.61 -12.08 26.51
CA ASP A 19 16.01 -12.40 26.20
C ASP A 19 16.49 -11.63 24.95
N TYR A 20 17.16 -10.50 25.18
CA TYR A 20 17.71 -9.67 24.10
C TYR A 20 19.04 -10.20 23.53
N SER A 21 19.62 -11.28 24.05
CA SER A 21 20.88 -11.84 23.52
C SER A 21 20.74 -12.32 22.07
N LYS A 22 19.52 -12.69 21.67
CA LYS A 22 19.16 -13.10 20.31
C LYS A 22 18.47 -12.00 19.50
N ALA A 23 18.40 -10.78 20.03
CA ALA A 23 17.74 -9.68 19.34
C ALA A 23 18.56 -9.26 18.11
N VAL A 24 17.91 -9.28 16.94
CA VAL A 24 18.54 -8.89 15.67
C VAL A 24 17.91 -7.61 15.17
N ARG A 25 18.69 -6.53 15.09
CA ARG A 25 18.26 -5.27 14.50
C ARG A 25 17.89 -5.49 13.03
N GLY A 26 16.67 -5.12 12.66
CA GLY A 26 16.22 -5.22 11.28
C GLY A 26 16.01 -6.66 10.78
N LYS A 27 15.64 -7.62 11.65
CA LYS A 27 15.38 -9.03 11.31
C LYS A 27 14.54 -9.25 10.03
N TYR A 28 13.59 -8.35 9.76
CA TYR A 28 12.71 -8.40 8.57
C TYR A 28 12.95 -7.27 7.57
N TYR A 29 13.94 -6.41 7.80
CA TYR A 29 14.19 -5.21 6.98
C TYR A 29 14.50 -5.57 5.52
N ARG A 30 15.40 -6.54 5.30
CA ARG A 30 15.72 -6.99 3.93
C ARG A 30 14.49 -7.55 3.22
N ARG A 31 13.67 -8.33 3.91
CA ARG A 31 12.43 -8.89 3.35
C ARG A 31 11.48 -7.79 2.89
N LEU A 32 11.26 -6.77 3.71
CA LEU A 32 10.38 -5.64 3.38
C LEU A 32 10.86 -4.83 2.17
N ILE A 33 12.19 -4.64 2.03
CA ILE A 33 12.79 -3.95 0.88
C ILE A 33 12.73 -4.80 -0.38
N THR A 34 13.10 -6.08 -0.28
CA THR A 34 13.16 -6.98 -1.45
C THR A 34 11.77 -7.35 -1.96
N GLU A 35 10.80 -7.57 -1.07
CA GLU A 35 9.41 -7.85 -1.45
C GLU A 35 8.64 -6.57 -1.86
N GLY A 36 9.29 -5.39 -1.78
CA GLY A 36 8.71 -4.14 -2.27
C GLY A 36 7.44 -3.75 -1.52
N SER A 37 7.45 -3.83 -0.19
CA SER A 37 6.31 -3.40 0.64
C SER A 37 6.25 -1.87 0.70
N ASN A 38 5.83 -1.21 -0.38
CA ASN A 38 5.54 0.21 -0.36
C ASN A 38 4.22 0.44 0.39
N VAL A 39 4.30 0.83 1.66
CA VAL A 39 3.12 1.10 2.49
C VAL A 39 2.58 2.48 2.10
N VAL A 40 1.39 2.49 1.50
CA VAL A 40 0.68 3.72 1.15
C VAL A 40 -0.52 3.88 2.07
N VAL A 41 -0.58 5.00 2.78
CA VAL A 41 -1.70 5.36 3.63
C VAL A 41 -2.75 6.08 2.78
N LEU A 42 -3.98 5.57 2.78
CA LEU A 42 -5.11 6.22 2.14
C LEU A 42 -5.71 7.29 3.05
N GLU A 43 -6.28 8.32 2.46
CA GLU A 43 -7.07 9.29 3.21
C GLU A 43 -8.31 8.64 3.86
N PRO A 44 -8.79 9.14 5.02
CA PRO A 44 -9.83 8.46 5.79
C PRO A 44 -11.17 8.30 5.06
N ASP A 45 -11.49 9.21 4.15
CA ASP A 45 -12.68 9.15 3.29
C ASP A 45 -12.56 8.05 2.23
N ILE A 46 -11.40 7.94 1.57
CA ILE A 46 -11.11 6.89 0.59
C ILE A 46 -11.04 5.52 1.27
N ALA A 47 -10.44 5.44 2.45
CA ALA A 47 -10.35 4.22 3.24
C ALA A 47 -11.72 3.69 3.71
N LYS A 48 -12.73 4.55 3.83
CA LYS A 48 -14.12 4.12 4.11
C LYS A 48 -14.77 3.43 2.93
N VAL A 49 -14.35 3.78 1.71
CA VAL A 49 -14.91 3.23 0.46
C VAL A 49 -14.24 1.90 0.09
N PHE A 50 -12.92 1.81 0.27
CA PHE A 50 -12.15 0.61 -0.10
C PHE A 50 -11.76 -0.23 1.11
N ARG A 51 -12.26 -1.47 1.16
CA ARG A 51 -12.06 -2.37 2.30
C ARG A 51 -10.72 -3.13 2.28
N ASP A 52 -10.09 -3.24 1.11
CA ASP A 52 -8.84 -3.98 0.94
C ASP A 52 -7.96 -3.43 -0.20
N SER A 53 -6.70 -3.88 -0.25
CA SER A 53 -5.74 -3.47 -1.27
C SER A 53 -6.08 -4.00 -2.67
N VAL A 54 -6.83 -5.10 -2.77
CA VAL A 54 -7.20 -5.72 -4.05
C VAL A 54 -8.17 -4.82 -4.81
N SER A 55 -9.19 -4.29 -4.13
CA SER A 55 -10.20 -3.38 -4.68
C SER A 55 -9.59 -2.04 -5.11
N VAL A 56 -8.68 -1.47 -4.31
CA VAL A 56 -7.93 -0.26 -4.67
C VAL A 56 -7.12 -0.47 -5.94
N ASN A 57 -6.33 -1.55 -5.99
CA ASN A 57 -5.47 -1.83 -7.15
C ASN A 57 -6.28 -2.10 -8.42
N LYS A 58 -7.44 -2.75 -8.30
CA LYS A 58 -8.35 -2.96 -9.42
C LYS A 58 -8.87 -1.63 -9.98
N ALA A 59 -9.33 -0.73 -9.11
CA ALA A 59 -9.83 0.58 -9.53
C ALA A 59 -8.74 1.42 -10.23
N LEU A 60 -7.53 1.46 -9.65
CA LEU A 60 -6.40 2.17 -10.24
C LEU A 60 -6.00 1.61 -11.62
N ARG A 61 -6.02 0.28 -11.79
CA ARG A 61 -5.76 -0.34 -13.11
C ARG A 61 -6.82 0.04 -14.14
N SER A 62 -8.10 0.00 -13.77
CA SER A 62 -9.18 0.44 -14.67
C SER A 62 -9.01 1.90 -15.10
N LEU A 63 -8.58 2.79 -14.20
CA LEU A 63 -8.26 4.17 -14.54
C LEU A 63 -7.08 4.28 -15.52
N LEU A 64 -6.03 3.48 -15.33
CA LEU A 64 -4.89 3.43 -16.25
C LEU A 64 -5.31 2.96 -17.65
N ASP A 65 -6.22 1.99 -17.76
CA ASP A 65 -6.72 1.51 -19.05
C ASP A 65 -7.57 2.57 -19.77
N LEU A 66 -8.42 3.28 -19.04
CA LEU A 66 -9.21 4.40 -19.56
C LEU A 66 -8.32 5.54 -20.07
N THR A 67 -7.31 5.91 -19.30
CA THR A 67 -6.37 6.98 -19.70
C THR A 67 -5.52 6.58 -20.92
N ARG A 68 -5.10 5.32 -21.04
CA ARG A 68 -4.43 4.82 -22.27
C ARG A 68 -5.35 4.88 -23.50
N SER A 69 -6.61 4.49 -23.33
CA SER A 69 -7.59 4.47 -24.42
C SER A 69 -7.90 5.87 -24.93
N THR A 70 -8.12 6.82 -24.01
CA THR A 70 -8.41 8.22 -24.34
C THR A 70 -7.21 8.94 -24.97
N LYS A 71 -5.99 8.72 -24.49
CA LYS A 71 -4.76 9.24 -25.13
C LYS A 71 -4.61 8.78 -26.58
N ARG A 72 -4.98 7.54 -26.89
CA ARG A 72 -4.92 7.00 -28.27
C ARG A 72 -5.94 7.66 -29.19
N LEU A 73 -7.13 7.98 -28.69
CA LEU A 73 -8.19 8.65 -29.45
C LEU A 73 -7.78 10.07 -29.87
N THR A 74 -7.19 10.84 -28.96
CA THR A 74 -6.77 12.22 -29.25
C THR A 74 -5.56 12.29 -30.18
N SER A 75 -4.61 11.35 -30.05
CA SER A 75 -3.43 11.25 -30.92
C SER A 75 -3.74 10.90 -32.38
N ARG A 76 -4.91 10.32 -32.67
CA ARG A 76 -5.26 9.83 -34.03
C ARG A 76 -5.82 10.93 -34.95
N SER A 77 -6.22 12.07 -34.41
CA SER A 77 -6.91 13.13 -35.16
C SER A 77 -5.97 14.08 -35.92
N THR A 78 -4.68 14.13 -35.58
CA THR A 78 -3.72 15.09 -36.16
C THR A 78 -3.01 14.58 -37.43
N GLY A 79 -3.34 13.39 -37.93
CA GLY A 79 -2.63 12.74 -39.04
C GLY A 79 -3.39 12.60 -40.37
N ARG A 80 -4.66 13.03 -40.47
CA ARG A 80 -5.50 12.79 -41.66
C ARG A 80 -5.90 14.07 -42.39
N SER A 81 -4.92 14.86 -42.77
CA SER A 81 -5.12 16.03 -43.65
C SER A 81 -3.93 16.23 -44.57
N LYS A 82 -3.62 15.23 -45.41
CA LYS A 82 -2.75 15.42 -46.57
C LYS A 82 -2.95 14.35 -47.64
N GLU A 83 -4.13 14.30 -48.24
CA GLU A 83 -4.30 13.79 -49.60
C GLU A 83 -5.72 14.09 -50.05
N LEU A 84 -5.91 14.24 -51.37
CA LEU A 84 -7.11 14.73 -52.06
C LEU A 84 -7.12 16.25 -52.26
N ARG A 85 -6.32 16.71 -53.24
CA ARG A 85 -6.72 17.68 -54.28
C ARG A 85 -5.53 18.04 -55.18
N THR A 86 -5.39 17.34 -56.30
CA THR A 86 -4.84 17.87 -57.55
C THR A 86 -5.33 17.00 -58.71
N SER A 87 -6.19 17.57 -59.55
CA SER A 87 -6.36 17.24 -60.97
C SER A 87 -5.95 18.47 -61.76
#